data_AF-A0AAD7Q065-F1
#
_entry.id   AF-A0AAD7Q065-F1
#
_cell.length_a   1.000
_cell.length_b   1.000
_cell.length_c   1.000
_cell.angle_alpha   90.00
_cell.angle_beta   90.00
_cell.angle_gamma   90.00
#
_symmetry.space_group_name_H-M   'P 1'
#
loop_
_entity.id
_entity.type
_entity.pdbx_description
1 polymer ?
#
loop_
_entity_poly.entity_id
_entity_poly.type
_entity_poly.pdbx_seq_one_letter_code
_entity_poly.pdbx_strand_id
1 'polypeptide(L)'
;MMLILKKETLRIEPDKENPGSFLVAFTFDATVAGSLIVMFFAKEGEDCNLNPTKENLSPVTIHFQQGLGQKFRQPIGAGIDFSMFEESELLKVGGVDVYPLTVKAEASSVNEEGSNETPVSDTTNSQITQAVFEKEKGEYRVRVVKQILWVNNMRYELQEIYGIGNSVEADVDGNDAGKECVICLSEPRDTTVLPCRHMCMCSGCAKVLRFQTNRCPICRQPVERLLEIKVNNGTKE
;
A
#
# COMPACT_ATOMS: atom_id res chain seq x y z
N MET A 1 14.65 -5.11 -0.92
CA MET A 1 14.31 -4.20 0.19
C MET A 1 12.81 -3.93 0.16
N MET A 2 12.07 -4.50 1.11
CA MET A 2 10.62 -4.38 1.20
C MET A 2 10.27 -3.41 2.33
N LEU A 3 9.47 -2.40 2.01
CA LEU A 3 8.84 -1.47 2.94
C LEU A 3 7.38 -1.33 2.51
N ILE A 4 6.45 -1.90 3.27
CA ILE A 4 5.05 -1.94 2.88
C ILE A 4 4.16 -1.64 4.08
N LEU A 5 3.43 -0.54 4.01
CA LEU A 5 2.31 -0.25 4.89
C LEU A 5 1.12 -1.14 4.51
N LYS A 6 0.53 -1.81 5.51
CA LYS A 6 -0.68 -2.63 5.37
C LYS A 6 -1.91 -1.74 5.35
N LYS A 7 -2.41 -1.42 4.15
CA LYS A 7 -3.46 -0.42 3.92
C LYS A 7 -4.70 -0.62 4.79
N GLU A 8 -5.08 -1.88 5.05
CA GLU A 8 -6.25 -2.29 5.83
C GLU A 8 -6.11 -1.98 7.32
N THR A 9 -4.88 -1.77 7.78
CA THR A 9 -4.59 -1.44 9.18
C THR A 9 -4.48 0.06 9.43
N LEU A 10 -4.43 0.88 8.37
CA LEU A 10 -4.38 2.33 8.48
C LEU A 10 -5.70 2.83 9.06
N ARG A 11 -5.59 3.50 10.19
CA ARG A 11 -6.71 4.04 10.94
C ARG A 11 -6.34 5.35 11.61
N ILE A 12 -7.37 6.04 12.06
CA ILE A 12 -7.26 7.16 12.98
C ILE A 12 -7.88 6.79 14.32
N GLU A 13 -7.35 7.33 15.39
CA GLU A 13 -7.85 7.13 16.75
C GLU A 13 -7.82 8.45 17.52
N PRO A 14 -8.78 8.68 18.45
CA PRO A 14 -8.80 9.92 19.22
C PRO A 14 -7.51 10.13 20.04
N ASP A 15 -7.00 11.35 20.05
CA ASP A 15 -5.94 11.74 20.98
C ASP A 15 -6.53 11.99 22.37
N LYS A 16 -6.12 11.19 23.35
CA LYS A 16 -6.65 11.25 24.72
C LYS A 16 -6.24 12.53 25.45
N GLU A 17 -5.12 13.13 25.09
CA GLU A 17 -4.61 14.35 25.75
C GLU A 17 -5.02 15.62 25.00
N ASN A 18 -5.49 15.50 23.76
CA ASN A 18 -5.90 16.63 22.92
C ASN A 18 -7.31 16.36 22.36
N PRO A 19 -8.38 16.70 23.11
CA PRO A 19 -9.75 16.48 22.69
C PRO A 19 -10.05 17.13 21.33
N GLY A 20 -10.64 16.36 20.41
CA GLY A 20 -10.92 16.82 19.03
C GLY A 20 -9.83 16.45 18.02
N SER A 21 -8.62 16.13 18.49
CA SER A 21 -7.52 15.67 17.63
C SER A 21 -7.53 14.16 17.43
N PHE A 22 -7.03 13.72 16.28
CA PHE A 22 -6.93 12.32 15.90
C PHE A 22 -5.49 11.95 15.51
N LEU A 23 -5.03 10.81 16.00
CA LEU A 23 -3.71 10.24 15.75
C LEU A 23 -3.80 9.17 14.68
N VAL A 24 -2.78 9.10 13.83
CA VAL A 24 -2.65 8.06 12.80
C VAL A 24 -1.99 6.81 13.38
N ALA A 25 -2.55 5.64 13.09
CA ALA A 25 -1.97 4.35 13.46
C ALA A 25 -2.07 3.34 12.31
N PHE A 26 -1.07 2.48 12.16
CA PHE A 26 -1.04 1.43 11.13
C PHE A 26 -0.01 0.35 11.47
N THR A 27 -0.05 -0.73 10.69
CA THR A 27 0.95 -1.81 10.69
C THR A 27 1.74 -1.76 9.39
N PHE A 28 3.02 -2.06 9.45
CA PHE A 28 3.89 -2.11 8.29
C PHE A 28 4.91 -3.25 8.42
N ASP A 29 5.39 -3.72 7.26
CA ASP A 29 6.47 -4.68 7.15
C ASP A 29 7.70 -3.98 6.58
N ALA A 30 8.87 -4.22 7.19
CA ALA A 30 10.13 -3.66 6.75
C ALA A 30 11.25 -4.70 6.81
N THR A 31 11.92 -4.97 5.68
CA THR A 31 13.08 -5.88 5.66
C THR A 31 14.41 -5.15 5.89
N VAL A 32 14.37 -3.86 6.16
CA VAL A 32 15.52 -2.98 6.42
C VAL A 32 15.12 -1.95 7.46
N ALA A 33 16.10 -1.31 8.10
CA ALA A 33 15.86 -0.10 8.89
C ALA A 33 15.50 1.09 7.98
N GLY A 34 14.83 2.09 8.55
CA GLY A 34 14.36 3.23 7.78
C GLY A 34 13.66 4.29 8.63
N SER A 35 12.96 5.19 7.96
CA SER A 35 12.13 6.23 8.58
C SER A 35 10.71 6.24 8.03
N LEU A 36 9.76 6.52 8.92
CA LEU A 36 8.35 6.78 8.61
C LEU A 36 8.08 8.26 8.77
N ILE A 37 7.46 8.85 7.77
CA ILE A 37 7.09 10.27 7.74
C ILE A 37 5.60 10.37 7.50
N VAL A 38 4.87 10.92 8.48
CA VAL A 38 3.44 11.21 8.37
C VAL A 38 3.27 12.71 8.10
N MET A 39 2.57 13.04 7.01
CA MET A 39 2.25 14.41 6.62
C MET A 39 0.77 14.56 6.37
N PHE A 40 0.22 15.70 6.82
CA PHE A 40 -1.13 16.11 6.48
C PHE A 40 -1.09 17.14 5.35
N PHE A 41 -2.03 17.04 4.42
CA PHE A 41 -2.14 17.92 3.24
C PHE A 41 -0.83 18.03 2.46
N ALA A 42 -0.41 16.92 1.85
CA ALA A 42 0.80 16.87 1.05
C ALA A 42 0.51 16.48 -0.40
N LYS A 43 1.35 16.97 -1.31
CA LYS A 43 1.41 16.54 -2.71
C LYS A 43 2.69 15.75 -2.95
N GLU A 44 2.60 14.73 -3.80
CA GLU A 44 3.78 14.06 -4.35
C GLU A 44 4.51 15.04 -5.27
N GLY A 45 5.81 15.24 -5.02
CA GLY A 45 6.71 16.01 -5.86
C GLY A 45 7.58 15.11 -6.74
N GLU A 46 8.61 15.70 -7.31
CA GLU A 46 9.65 14.97 -8.04
C GLU A 46 10.51 14.14 -7.07
N ASP A 47 11.13 13.07 -7.58
CA ASP A 47 12.12 12.24 -6.87
C ASP A 47 11.69 11.76 -5.47
N CYS A 48 10.46 11.24 -5.35
CA CYS A 48 9.91 10.72 -4.09
C CYS A 48 9.74 11.77 -2.96
N ASN A 49 9.84 13.06 -3.27
CA ASN A 49 9.64 14.11 -2.29
C ASN A 49 8.16 14.38 -2.04
N LEU A 50 7.84 14.77 -0.82
CA LEU A 50 6.50 15.19 -0.43
C LEU A 50 6.54 16.66 -0.08
N ASN A 51 5.63 17.43 -0.67
CA ASN A 51 5.53 18.85 -0.44
C ASN A 51 4.27 19.14 0.40
N PRO A 52 4.41 19.60 1.65
CA PRO A 52 3.27 20.04 2.44
C PRO A 52 2.63 21.29 1.82
N THR A 53 1.32 21.43 1.93
CA THR A 53 0.58 22.61 1.42
C THR A 53 0.02 23.48 2.53
N LYS A 54 0.14 23.06 3.79
CA LYS A 54 -0.27 23.81 4.98
C LYS A 54 0.96 24.07 5.86
N GLU A 55 1.29 25.34 6.08
CA GLU A 55 2.49 25.74 6.83
C GLU A 55 2.41 25.41 8.34
N ASN A 56 1.19 25.34 8.89
CA ASN A 56 0.97 25.12 10.32
C ASN A 56 0.98 23.64 10.74
N LEU A 57 1.22 22.71 9.80
CA LEU A 57 1.20 21.27 10.06
C LEU A 57 2.59 20.68 9.85
N SER A 58 3.30 20.43 10.95
CA SER A 58 4.63 19.83 10.89
C SER A 58 4.56 18.32 10.62
N PRO A 59 5.40 17.78 9.70
CA PRO A 59 5.53 16.34 9.50
C PRO A 59 6.00 15.64 10.78
N VAL A 60 5.52 14.41 11.01
CA VAL A 60 6.02 13.53 12.06
C VAL A 60 6.96 12.51 11.45
N THR A 61 8.23 12.52 11.86
CA THR A 61 9.24 11.56 11.42
C THR A 61 9.67 10.65 12.56
N ILE A 62 9.64 9.33 12.34
CA ILE A 62 10.08 8.31 13.31
C ILE A 62 10.97 7.29 12.61
N HIS A 63 12.06 6.90 13.26
CA HIS A 63 12.96 5.85 12.77
C HIS A 63 12.53 4.47 13.26
N PHE A 64 12.75 3.45 12.44
CA PHE A 64 12.44 2.06 12.77
C PHE A 64 13.59 1.12 12.36
N GLN A 65 13.62 -0.06 12.98
CA GLN A 65 14.52 -1.15 12.60
C GLN A 65 13.78 -2.14 11.69
N GLN A 66 14.54 -3.05 11.05
CA GLN A 66 13.92 -4.12 10.27
C GLN A 66 13.00 -4.99 11.15
N GLY A 67 11.86 -5.40 10.60
CA GLY A 67 10.87 -6.22 11.28
C GLY A 67 9.56 -6.32 10.49
N LEU A 68 8.88 -7.45 10.61
CA LEU A 68 7.55 -7.68 10.05
C LEU A 68 6.48 -7.44 11.11
N GLY A 69 5.31 -6.96 10.70
CA GLY A 69 4.16 -6.70 11.57
C GLY A 69 4.38 -5.57 12.57
N GLN A 70 5.28 -4.64 12.27
CA GLN A 70 5.59 -3.52 13.14
C GLN A 70 4.40 -2.57 13.24
N LYS A 71 4.11 -2.09 14.45
CA LYS A 71 2.98 -1.20 14.71
C LYS A 71 3.48 0.23 14.88
N PHE A 72 2.97 1.13 14.07
CA PHE A 72 3.15 2.57 14.22
C PHE A 72 1.91 3.16 14.89
N ARG A 73 2.16 4.11 15.79
CA ARG A 73 1.16 5.01 16.35
C ARG A 73 1.79 6.39 16.46
N GLN A 74 1.12 7.39 15.94
CA GLN A 74 1.58 8.77 16.00
C GLN A 74 1.76 9.21 17.47
N PRO A 75 2.80 10.00 17.78
CA PRO A 75 3.01 10.54 19.12
C PRO A 75 1.84 11.40 19.58
N ILE A 76 1.52 11.33 20.87
CA ILE A 76 0.49 12.16 21.51
C ILE A 76 0.83 13.64 21.28
N GLY A 77 -0.19 14.46 20.97
CA GLY A 77 -0.01 15.88 20.67
C GLY A 77 0.37 16.22 19.23
N ALA A 78 0.71 15.21 18.42
CA ALA A 78 1.02 15.40 17.00
C ALA A 78 -0.17 15.08 16.06
N GLY A 79 -1.36 14.87 16.63
CA GLY A 79 -2.57 14.55 15.88
C GLY A 79 -3.14 15.73 15.10
N ILE A 80 -4.20 15.46 14.33
CA ILE A 80 -4.91 16.47 13.53
C ILE A 80 -6.33 16.70 14.06
N ASP A 81 -6.72 17.96 14.18
CA ASP A 81 -8.12 18.34 14.45
C ASP A 81 -8.84 18.59 13.12
N PHE A 82 -9.75 17.68 12.74
CA PHE A 82 -10.50 17.78 11.49
C PHE A 82 -11.49 18.94 11.45
N SER A 83 -11.90 19.49 12.60
CA SER A 83 -12.83 20.62 12.65
C SER A 83 -12.24 21.92 12.11
N MET A 84 -10.91 21.98 11.97
CA MET A 84 -10.17 23.11 11.42
C MET A 84 -10.21 23.19 9.88
N PHE A 85 -10.81 22.21 9.20
CA PHE A 85 -10.76 22.07 7.74
C PHE A 85 -12.16 21.86 7.14
N GLU A 86 -12.33 22.27 5.87
CA GLU A 86 -13.57 21.99 5.15
C GLU A 86 -13.66 20.51 4.76
N GLU A 87 -14.88 19.95 4.72
CA GLU A 87 -15.08 18.54 4.34
C GLU A 87 -14.56 18.23 2.91
N SER A 88 -14.59 19.21 2.02
CA SER A 88 -14.04 19.13 0.65
C SER A 88 -12.52 18.88 0.63
N GLU A 89 -11.78 19.48 1.58
CA GLU A 89 -10.33 19.32 1.73
C GLU A 89 -9.99 17.92 2.27
N LEU A 90 -10.88 17.34 3.07
CA LEU A 90 -10.74 16.00 3.64
C LEU A 90 -11.05 14.88 2.64
N LEU A 91 -11.87 15.15 1.63
CA LEU A 91 -12.38 14.16 0.66
C LEU A 91 -11.66 14.14 -0.70
N LYS A 92 -10.54 14.87 -0.86
CA LYS A 92 -9.85 15.11 -2.14
C LYS A 92 -10.83 15.53 -3.25
N VAL A 93 -11.57 16.61 -3.02
CA VAL A 93 -12.50 17.16 -4.02
C VAL A 93 -11.77 18.19 -4.90
N GLY A 94 -11.98 18.13 -6.23
CA GLY A 94 -11.59 19.23 -7.13
C GLY A 94 -10.32 19.03 -8.00
N GLY A 95 -9.82 17.80 -8.17
CA GLY A 95 -8.74 17.52 -9.14
C GLY A 95 -7.34 18.03 -8.76
N VAL A 96 -7.18 18.58 -7.55
CA VAL A 96 -5.87 18.95 -6.99
C VAL A 96 -5.20 17.70 -6.42
N ASP A 97 -3.93 17.46 -6.74
CA ASP A 97 -3.15 16.31 -6.24
C ASP A 97 -2.60 16.52 -4.81
N VAL A 98 -3.44 17.09 -3.94
CA VAL A 98 -3.17 17.20 -2.50
C VAL A 98 -3.98 16.13 -1.79
N TYR A 99 -3.30 15.32 -0.99
CA TYR A 99 -3.92 14.31 -0.16
C TYR A 99 -3.87 14.74 1.30
N PRO A 100 -5.01 14.68 2.02
CA PRO A 100 -5.08 15.14 3.40
C PRO A 100 -4.25 14.29 4.35
N LEU A 101 -3.97 13.02 4.00
CA LEU A 101 -2.99 12.19 4.70
C LEU A 101 -2.04 11.53 3.71
N THR A 102 -0.75 11.68 3.96
CA THR A 102 0.31 10.96 3.26
C THR A 102 1.28 10.35 4.27
N VAL A 103 1.60 9.06 4.09
CA VAL A 103 2.61 8.35 4.87
C VAL A 103 3.72 7.91 3.91
N LYS A 104 4.95 8.38 4.12
CA LYS A 104 6.15 7.93 3.40
C LYS A 104 6.97 7.03 4.31
N ALA A 105 7.24 5.81 3.87
CA ALA A 105 8.27 4.95 4.44
C ALA A 105 9.50 5.01 3.54
N GLU A 106 10.67 5.27 4.10
CA GLU A 106 11.93 5.39 3.36
C GLU A 106 12.97 4.49 4.00
N ALA A 107 13.69 3.72 3.19
CA ALA A 107 14.75 2.88 3.70
C ALA A 107 16.00 3.69 4.01
N SER A 108 16.74 3.30 5.04
CA SER A 108 18.09 3.81 5.23
C SER A 108 19.00 3.22 4.14
N SER A 109 19.81 4.05 3.48
CA SER A 109 20.89 3.57 2.64
C SER A 109 21.93 2.85 3.52
N VAL A 110 22.39 1.68 3.08
CA VAL A 110 23.56 1.04 3.68
C VAL A 110 24.76 1.76 3.10
N ASN A 111 25.30 2.74 3.82
CA ASN A 111 26.61 3.26 3.48
C ASN A 111 27.62 2.15 3.77
N GLU A 112 28.08 1.43 2.74
CA GLU A 112 29.35 0.73 2.85
C GLU A 112 30.41 1.80 3.13
N GLU A 113 31.01 1.73 4.31
CA GLU A 113 32.08 2.64 4.71
C GLU A 113 33.25 2.53 3.70
N GLY A 114 33.36 3.50 2.79
CA GLY A 114 34.61 3.77 2.09
C GLY A 114 34.54 4.02 0.58
N SER A 115 33.98 5.15 0.15
CA SER A 115 34.50 5.85 -1.04
C SER A 115 34.13 7.34 -1.03
N ASN A 116 35.16 8.19 -1.12
CA ASN A 116 35.03 9.63 -1.29
C ASN A 116 34.70 9.95 -2.75
N GLU A 117 33.49 9.64 -3.20
CA GLU A 117 32.96 10.13 -4.47
C GLU A 117 31.63 10.83 -4.23
N THR A 118 31.41 11.94 -4.94
CA THR A 118 30.23 12.81 -4.82
C THR A 118 28.92 12.01 -4.74
N PRO A 119 28.00 12.32 -3.81
CA PRO A 119 26.79 11.52 -3.60
C PRO A 119 25.89 11.64 -4.82
N VAL A 120 25.99 10.68 -5.73
CA VAL A 120 25.01 10.47 -6.78
C VAL A 120 23.76 9.98 -6.06
N SER A 121 22.81 10.89 -5.83
CA SER A 121 21.44 10.65 -5.33
C SER A 121 21.15 9.16 -5.07
N ASP A 122 21.51 8.68 -3.88
CA ASP A 122 21.35 7.28 -3.52
C ASP A 122 19.90 6.87 -3.78
N THR A 123 19.72 5.89 -4.67
CA THR A 123 18.40 5.42 -5.11
C THR A 123 17.70 4.75 -3.93
N THR A 124 17.02 5.55 -3.12
CA THR A 124 16.45 5.09 -1.86
C THR A 124 15.07 4.51 -2.12
N ASN A 125 14.89 3.21 -1.86
CA ASN A 125 13.55 2.64 -2.02
C ASN A 125 12.63 3.23 -0.97
N SER A 126 11.48 3.69 -1.41
CA SER A 126 10.48 4.29 -0.54
C SER A 126 9.08 3.87 -0.96
N GLN A 127 8.14 3.99 -0.03
CA GLN A 127 6.75 3.64 -0.22
C GLN A 127 5.90 4.81 0.28
N ILE A 128 5.04 5.34 -0.58
CA ILE A 128 4.13 6.44 -0.28
C ILE A 128 2.70 5.88 -0.22
N THR A 129 2.00 6.07 0.89
CA THR A 129 0.58 5.79 1.04
C THR A 129 -0.18 7.11 1.10
N GLN A 130 -1.12 7.31 0.18
CA GLN A 130 -1.99 8.49 0.11
C GLN A 130 -3.40 8.10 0.51
N ALA A 131 -4.00 8.84 1.43
CA ALA A 131 -5.31 8.56 1.99
C ALA A 131 -6.17 9.83 2.15
N VAL A 132 -7.48 9.61 2.21
CA VAL A 132 -8.51 10.63 2.47
C VAL A 132 -9.25 10.34 3.75
N PHE A 133 -9.92 11.35 4.30
CA PHE A 133 -10.78 11.19 5.47
C PHE A 133 -12.24 11.28 5.05
N GLU A 134 -13.00 10.27 5.43
CA GLU A 134 -14.44 10.18 5.16
C GLU A 134 -15.19 10.27 6.46
N LYS A 135 -16.35 10.93 6.44
CA LYS A 135 -17.22 11.04 7.61
C LYS A 135 -18.45 10.17 7.37
N GLU A 136 -18.56 9.09 8.15
CA GLU A 136 -19.69 8.16 8.08
C GLU A 136 -20.47 8.26 9.40
N LYS A 137 -21.74 8.67 9.35
CA LYS A 137 -22.62 8.82 10.53
C LYS A 137 -22.03 9.70 11.66
N GLY A 138 -21.17 10.66 11.31
CA GLY A 138 -20.53 11.57 12.26
C GLY A 138 -19.14 11.15 12.72
N GLU A 139 -18.69 9.94 12.40
CA GLU A 139 -17.36 9.44 12.74
C GLU A 139 -16.40 9.55 11.55
N TYR A 140 -15.17 10.00 11.81
CA TYR A 140 -14.14 10.04 10.80
C TYR A 140 -13.50 8.67 10.62
N ARG A 141 -13.30 8.29 9.35
CA ARG A 141 -12.58 7.10 8.93
C ARG A 141 -11.53 7.51 7.90
N VAL A 142 -10.46 6.73 7.80
CA VAL A 142 -9.44 6.93 6.78
C VAL A 142 -9.63 5.90 5.68
N ARG A 143 -9.52 6.33 4.42
CA ARG A 143 -9.53 5.46 3.25
C ARG A 143 -8.28 5.68 2.44
N VAL A 144 -7.50 4.61 2.25
CA VAL A 144 -6.34 4.63 1.36
C VAL A 144 -6.83 4.77 -0.09
N VAL A 145 -6.29 5.75 -0.80
CA VAL A 145 -6.60 6.00 -2.22
C VAL A 145 -5.53 5.37 -3.11
N LYS A 146 -4.25 5.51 -2.72
CA LYS A 146 -3.11 5.02 -3.51
C LYS A 146 -1.99 4.55 -2.61
N GLN A 147 -1.28 3.54 -3.08
CA GLN A 147 0.04 3.19 -2.58
C GLN A 147 1.02 3.19 -3.75
N ILE A 148 2.16 3.84 -3.57
CA ILE A 148 3.16 4.04 -4.60
C ILE A 148 4.47 3.49 -4.05
N LEU A 149 5.14 2.65 -4.82
CA LEU A 149 6.44 2.11 -4.53
C LEU A 149 7.46 2.79 -5.45
N TRP A 150 8.53 3.29 -4.86
CA TRP A 150 9.67 3.85 -5.57
C TRP A 150 10.86 2.90 -5.37
N VAL A 151 11.35 2.34 -6.47
CA VAL A 151 12.49 1.42 -6.49
C VAL A 151 13.38 1.79 -7.66
N ASN A 152 14.69 1.98 -7.43
CA ASN A 152 15.65 2.35 -8.47
C ASN A 152 15.17 3.55 -9.33
N ASN A 153 14.64 4.59 -8.68
CA ASN A 153 14.07 5.80 -9.30
C ASN A 153 12.87 5.55 -10.22
N MET A 154 12.29 4.34 -10.20
CA MET A 154 11.06 4.02 -10.92
C MET A 154 9.86 4.06 -9.98
N ARG A 155 8.80 4.74 -10.42
CA ARG A 155 7.53 4.89 -9.71
C ARG A 155 6.55 3.80 -10.13
N TYR A 156 6.07 3.02 -9.16
CA TYR A 156 5.07 1.98 -9.37
C TYR A 156 3.83 2.24 -8.50
N GLU A 157 2.67 2.45 -9.12
CA GLU A 157 1.41 2.50 -8.37
C GLU A 157 0.94 1.06 -8.09
N LEU A 158 0.79 0.71 -6.82
CA LEU A 158 0.34 -0.60 -6.38
C LEU A 158 -1.15 -0.75 -6.70
N GLN A 159 -1.49 -1.81 -7.42
CA GLN A 159 -2.86 -2.15 -7.75
C GLN A 159 -3.22 -3.50 -7.12
N GLU A 160 -4.43 -3.60 -6.61
CA GLU A 160 -4.96 -4.85 -6.07
C GLU A 160 -5.15 -5.88 -7.17
N ILE A 161 -4.84 -7.13 -6.86
CA ILE A 161 -5.19 -8.27 -7.69
C ILE A 161 -6.39 -8.96 -7.05
N TYR A 162 -7.47 -9.04 -7.81
CA TYR A 162 -8.70 -9.68 -7.35
C TYR A 162 -8.53 -11.19 -7.38
N GLY A 163 -8.96 -11.86 -6.31
CA GLY A 163 -8.85 -13.31 -6.18
C GLY A 163 -7.56 -13.81 -5.51
N ILE A 164 -6.68 -12.92 -5.04
CA ILE A 164 -5.52 -13.28 -4.19
C ILE A 164 -5.90 -13.38 -2.70
N GLY A 165 -6.82 -12.54 -2.23
CA GLY A 165 -7.16 -12.43 -0.81
C GLY A 165 -7.97 -13.61 -0.28
N ASN A 166 -7.30 -14.60 0.33
CA ASN A 166 -7.83 -15.50 1.37
C ASN A 166 -6.76 -16.42 2.01
N SER A 167 -5.47 -16.10 1.94
CA SER A 167 -4.39 -16.99 2.39
C SER A 167 -3.84 -16.71 3.79
N VAL A 168 -4.18 -15.60 4.45
CA VAL A 168 -3.61 -15.24 5.78
C VAL A 168 -4.59 -15.25 6.96
N GLU A 169 -5.88 -15.55 6.75
CA GLU A 169 -6.86 -15.75 7.84
C GLU A 169 -7.75 -16.98 7.61
N ALA A 170 -7.18 -18.08 7.12
CA ALA A 170 -7.90 -19.33 6.90
C ALA A 170 -7.19 -20.52 7.58
N ASP A 171 -6.99 -20.42 8.89
CA ASP A 171 -6.55 -21.56 9.74
C ASP A 171 -7.71 -22.16 10.56
N VAL A 172 -8.97 -21.99 10.12
CA VAL A 172 -10.12 -22.63 10.78
C VAL A 172 -11.24 -23.00 9.79
N ASP A 173 -10.93 -23.78 8.76
CA ASP A 173 -11.80 -24.86 8.22
C ASP A 173 -11.17 -25.42 6.95
N GLY A 174 -10.98 -26.74 6.90
CA GLY A 174 -10.25 -27.47 5.86
C GLY A 174 -10.96 -27.56 4.50
N ASN A 175 -11.44 -26.46 3.94
CA ASN A 175 -12.01 -26.42 2.59
C ASN A 175 -11.36 -25.32 1.75
N ASP A 176 -10.42 -25.71 0.88
CA ASP A 176 -9.67 -24.84 -0.03
C ASP A 176 -10.51 -24.32 -1.23
N ALA A 177 -11.84 -24.43 -1.15
CA ALA A 177 -12.82 -24.23 -2.22
C ALA A 177 -12.91 -22.79 -2.80
N GLY A 178 -11.98 -21.90 -2.43
CA GLY A 178 -11.89 -20.54 -2.92
C GLY A 178 -10.63 -20.21 -3.72
N LYS A 179 -9.61 -21.08 -3.74
CA LYS A 179 -8.27 -20.79 -4.29
C LYS A 179 -7.96 -21.53 -5.60
N GLU A 180 -8.82 -22.46 -6.02
CA GLU A 180 -8.64 -23.27 -7.23
C GLU A 180 -8.98 -22.51 -8.51
N CYS A 181 -8.27 -22.83 -9.59
CA CYS A 181 -8.50 -22.35 -10.94
C CYS A 181 -9.96 -22.54 -11.36
N VAL A 182 -10.64 -21.49 -11.81
CA VAL A 182 -12.07 -21.57 -12.21
C VAL A 182 -12.31 -22.38 -13.48
N ILE A 183 -11.24 -22.80 -14.18
CA ILE A 183 -11.32 -23.56 -15.42
C ILE A 183 -11.17 -25.06 -15.13
N CYS A 184 -10.10 -25.48 -14.44
CA CYS A 184 -9.88 -26.90 -14.14
C CYS A 184 -10.43 -27.35 -12.78
N LEU A 185 -10.68 -26.41 -11.85
CA LEU A 185 -11.12 -26.72 -10.48
C LEU A 185 -10.22 -27.75 -9.80
N SER A 186 -8.90 -27.64 -9.99
CA SER A 186 -7.93 -28.59 -9.42
C SER A 186 -6.63 -27.90 -9.03
N GLU A 187 -6.03 -27.15 -9.96
CA GLU A 187 -4.78 -26.45 -9.67
C GLU A 187 -5.05 -25.10 -9.01
N PRO A 188 -4.17 -24.62 -8.10
CA PRO A 188 -4.30 -23.31 -7.50
C PRO A 188 -4.20 -22.19 -8.56
N ARG A 189 -4.85 -21.06 -8.27
CA ARG A 189 -4.72 -19.86 -9.10
C ARG A 189 -3.33 -19.26 -8.91
N ASP A 190 -2.61 -19.10 -10.01
CA ASP A 190 -1.29 -18.46 -10.06
C ASP A 190 -1.23 -17.36 -11.13
N THR A 191 -2.26 -17.23 -11.97
CA THR A 191 -2.21 -16.38 -13.16
C THR A 191 -3.24 -15.26 -13.10
N THR A 192 -2.74 -14.03 -13.21
CA THR A 192 -3.52 -12.79 -13.25
C THR A 192 -3.74 -12.33 -14.69
N VAL A 193 -4.98 -11.96 -15.02
CA VAL A 193 -5.34 -11.36 -16.31
C VAL A 193 -5.17 -9.84 -16.27
N LEU A 194 -4.44 -9.26 -17.22
CA LEU A 194 -4.32 -7.81 -17.38
C LEU A 194 -5.16 -7.32 -18.57
N PRO A 195 -5.81 -6.14 -18.46
CA PRO A 195 -5.66 -5.14 -17.38
C PRO A 195 -6.69 -5.27 -16.24
N CYS A 196 -7.60 -6.26 -16.27
CA CYS A 196 -8.68 -6.39 -15.29
C CYS A 196 -8.25 -6.89 -13.89
N ARG A 197 -7.02 -7.42 -13.77
CA ARG A 197 -6.38 -7.93 -12.55
C ARG A 197 -7.11 -9.07 -11.83
N HIS A 198 -7.92 -9.85 -12.54
CA HIS A 198 -8.49 -11.06 -11.96
C HIS A 198 -7.47 -12.21 -11.99
N MET A 199 -7.03 -12.66 -10.83
CA MET A 199 -6.34 -13.93 -10.64
C MET A 199 -7.39 -15.02 -10.48
N CYS A 200 -7.66 -15.77 -11.55
CA CYS A 200 -8.77 -16.72 -11.59
C CYS A 200 -8.39 -18.09 -12.19
N MET A 201 -7.17 -18.26 -12.69
CA MET A 201 -6.76 -19.50 -13.34
C MET A 201 -5.34 -19.90 -13.00
N CYS A 202 -5.03 -21.19 -13.19
CA CYS A 202 -3.66 -21.69 -13.16
C CYS A 202 -2.95 -21.44 -14.51
N SER A 203 -1.63 -21.48 -14.49
CA SER A 203 -0.75 -21.23 -15.63
C SER A 203 -0.97 -22.22 -16.77
N GLY A 204 -1.34 -23.46 -16.45
CA GLY A 204 -1.75 -24.47 -17.44
C GLY A 204 -2.98 -24.06 -18.25
N CYS A 205 -4.06 -23.65 -17.56
CA CYS A 205 -5.29 -23.19 -18.21
C CYS A 205 -5.09 -21.86 -18.94
N ALA A 206 -4.24 -20.98 -18.41
CA ALA A 206 -3.94 -19.68 -19.00
C ALA A 206 -3.31 -19.80 -20.40
N LYS A 207 -2.44 -20.79 -20.61
CA LYS A 207 -1.82 -21.07 -21.92
C LYS A 207 -2.86 -21.44 -22.97
N VAL A 208 -3.90 -22.18 -22.59
CA VAL A 208 -4.97 -22.62 -23.50
C VAL A 208 -5.97 -21.49 -23.77
N LEU A 209 -6.27 -20.66 -22.77
CA LEU A 209 -7.29 -19.60 -22.85
C LEU A 209 -7.08 -18.65 -24.06
N ARG A 210 -5.82 -18.32 -24.37
CA ARG A 210 -5.46 -17.42 -25.48
C ARG A 210 -5.91 -17.94 -26.85
N PHE A 211 -6.04 -19.25 -27.00
CA PHE A 211 -6.45 -19.88 -28.27
C PHE A 211 -7.96 -20.03 -28.40
N GLN A 212 -8.73 -19.94 -27.31
CA GLN A 212 -10.17 -20.16 -27.33
C GLN A 212 -10.99 -18.88 -27.35
N THR A 213 -10.79 -17.98 -26.39
CA THR A 213 -11.66 -16.80 -26.22
C THR A 213 -10.90 -15.49 -26.07
N ASN A 214 -9.65 -15.55 -25.59
CA ASN A 214 -8.83 -14.39 -25.22
C ASN A 214 -9.56 -13.34 -24.35
N ARG A 215 -10.45 -13.81 -23.45
CA ARG A 215 -11.23 -12.98 -22.52
C ARG A 215 -11.11 -13.49 -21.09
N CYS A 216 -11.13 -12.58 -20.12
CA CYS A 216 -11.12 -12.92 -18.70
C CYS A 216 -12.36 -13.77 -18.33
N PRO A 217 -12.22 -14.92 -17.65
CA PRO A 217 -13.36 -15.74 -17.22
C PRO A 217 -14.32 -15.04 -16.25
N ILE A 218 -13.83 -14.07 -15.48
CA ILE A 218 -14.63 -13.38 -14.45
C ILE A 218 -15.40 -12.20 -15.04
N CYS A 219 -14.70 -11.23 -15.66
CA CYS A 219 -15.32 -9.99 -16.13
C CYS A 219 -15.50 -9.90 -17.65
N ARG A 220 -15.07 -10.92 -18.41
CA ARG A 220 -15.15 -10.98 -19.89
C ARG A 220 -14.39 -9.89 -20.65
N GLN A 221 -13.58 -9.09 -19.96
CA GLN A 221 -12.69 -8.10 -20.56
C GLN A 221 -11.63 -8.79 -21.43
N PRO A 222 -11.24 -8.22 -22.59
CA PRO A 222 -10.16 -8.76 -23.43
C PRO A 222 -8.86 -8.90 -22.64
N VAL A 223 -8.14 -10.00 -22.88
CA VAL A 223 -6.84 -10.27 -22.27
C VAL A 223 -5.76 -9.58 -23.11
N GLU A 224 -5.04 -8.65 -22.50
CA GLU A 224 -3.86 -8.03 -23.12
C GLU A 224 -2.60 -8.81 -22.75
N ARG A 225 -2.45 -9.12 -21.46
CA ARG A 225 -1.30 -9.85 -20.92
C ARG A 225 -1.74 -10.80 -19.81
N LEU A 226 -0.93 -11.83 -19.59
CA LEU A 226 -1.08 -12.78 -18.49
C LEU A 226 0.18 -12.66 -17.63
N LEU A 227 0.00 -12.52 -16.32
CA LEU A 227 1.09 -12.46 -15.35
C LEU A 227 0.99 -13.67 -14.44
N GLU A 228 1.98 -14.56 -14.52
CA GLU A 228 2.14 -15.69 -13.60
C GLU A 228 2.83 -15.21 -12.32
N ILE A 229 2.24 -15.53 -11.17
CA ILE A 229 2.73 -15.18 -9.83
C ILE A 229 3.04 -16.49 -9.13
N LYS A 230 4.34 -16.74 -8.92
CA LYS A 230 4.81 -17.91 -8.18
C LYS A 230 4.77 -17.61 -6.69
N VAL A 231 3.84 -18.23 -5.99
CA VAL A 231 3.82 -18.23 -4.52
C VAL A 231 4.70 -19.38 -4.06
N ASN A 232 5.82 -19.10 -3.41
CA ASN A 232 6.59 -20.13 -2.71
C ASN A 232 5.78 -20.55 -1.48
N ASN A 233 4.93 -21.56 -1.65
CA ASN A 233 4.40 -22.29 -0.51
C ASN A 233 5.58 -23.06 0.08
N GLY A 234 6.21 -22.48 1.12
CA GLY A 234 7.31 -23.11 1.83
C GLY A 234 6.92 -24.54 2.16
N THR A 235 7.65 -25.50 1.58
CA THR A 235 7.60 -26.89 1.97
C THR A 235 7.92 -26.93 3.45
N LYS A 236 6.90 -27.18 4.28
CA LYS A 236 7.10 -27.70 5.63
C LYS A 236 7.65 -29.11 5.45
N GLU A 237 8.97 -29.22 5.33
CA GLU A 237 9.70 -30.44 5.67
C GLU A 237 9.77 -30.58 7.19
#